data_AF-A0A953QXT4-F1
#
_entry.id   AF-A0A953QXT4-F1
#
_cell.length_a   1.000
_cell.length_b   1.000
_cell.length_c   1.000
_cell.angle_alpha   90.00
_cell.angle_beta   90.00
_cell.angle_gamma   90.00
#
_symmetry.space_group_name_H-M   'P 1'
#
loop_
_entity.id
_entity.type
_entity.pdbx_description
1 polymer ?
#
loop_
_entity_poly.entity_id
_entity_poly.type
_entity_poly.pdbx_seq_one_letter_code
_entity_poly.pdbx_strand_id
1 'polypeptide(L)'
;MTGRRPVLLGIMGDSAAGKTTLTQGLTNLLGAHRVTHMCTDDYHKYDRAQRAALNITALDPDCNYLDILELQLERLHYGQPILKPVYEHATGTLIRPEYIKPREFVIVEGLLGFHSGVMRQFYDVKVYLEPPEDLRRVWKIRRDTAKRGYTVDQVLAELEKREADSREFIRTQRERADIVVQFYPPYGVSAEGANGHLNVRLILRPTIPHPDMSYLSEKQSQDTGIRLLLGRDTGRPVDILEIDGSVTPEQAAYLEETIWRHLPGVDPIGADQFGVYQDRGVKRQSDPLALTQLLLTYHLLRECGENTQRLFAPPVAALSRVSKAGVPSASTVTGALAPAPETIGQLR
;
A
#
# COMPACT_ATOMS: atom_id res chain seq x y z
N MET A 1 -9.37 -29.64 -10.22
CA MET A 1 -8.87 -28.25 -10.13
C MET A 1 -10.07 -27.36 -10.27
N THR A 2 -10.45 -26.67 -9.20
CA THR A 2 -11.58 -25.74 -9.18
C THR A 2 -11.31 -24.62 -10.20
N GLY A 3 -12.19 -24.47 -11.19
CA GLY A 3 -11.96 -23.69 -12.41
C GLY A 3 -12.06 -22.17 -12.25
N ARG A 4 -11.44 -21.59 -11.22
CA ARG A 4 -11.46 -20.14 -10.97
C ARG A 4 -10.09 -19.53 -11.23
N ARG A 5 -10.07 -18.36 -11.89
CA ARG A 5 -8.83 -17.60 -12.08
C ARG A 5 -8.33 -17.03 -10.75
N PRO A 6 -7.01 -16.85 -10.57
CA PRO A 6 -6.45 -16.16 -9.42
C PRO A 6 -6.98 -14.73 -9.26
N VAL A 7 -7.04 -14.26 -8.01
CA VAL A 7 -7.29 -12.86 -7.67
C VAL A 7 -5.96 -12.13 -7.54
N LEU A 8 -5.77 -11.04 -8.30
CA LEU A 8 -4.52 -10.28 -8.35
C LEU A 8 -4.63 -8.95 -7.59
N LEU A 9 -3.75 -8.79 -6.59
CA LEU A 9 -3.56 -7.55 -5.84
C LEU A 9 -2.27 -6.86 -6.28
N GLY A 10 -2.35 -5.60 -6.70
CA GLY A 10 -1.19 -4.75 -6.88
C GLY A 10 -0.97 -3.85 -5.65
N ILE A 11 0.23 -3.81 -5.09
CA ILE A 11 0.65 -2.87 -4.04
C ILE A 11 1.86 -2.07 -4.53
N MET A 12 1.63 -0.83 -4.94
CA MET A 12 2.67 0.04 -5.49
C MET A 12 3.01 1.19 -4.54
N GLY A 13 4.17 1.80 -4.76
CA GLY A 13 4.65 2.93 -3.97
C GLY A 13 6.16 3.01 -4.00
N ASP A 14 6.71 4.11 -3.50
CA ASP A 14 8.15 4.33 -3.52
C ASP A 14 8.91 3.33 -2.60
N SER A 15 10.23 3.22 -2.75
CA SER A 15 11.09 2.49 -1.84
C SER A 15 10.87 2.96 -0.41
N ALA A 16 10.85 1.99 0.51
CA ALA A 16 10.60 2.19 1.93
C ALA A 16 9.20 2.76 2.26
N ALA A 17 8.20 2.63 1.37
CA ALA A 17 6.83 3.05 1.67
C ALA A 17 6.04 2.11 2.61
N GLY A 18 6.58 0.93 2.95
CA GLY A 18 5.92 -0.06 3.82
C GLY A 18 5.28 -1.26 3.08
N LYS A 19 5.50 -1.40 1.76
CA LYS A 19 4.88 -2.43 0.91
C LYS A 19 5.06 -3.85 1.45
N THR A 20 6.32 -4.24 1.71
CA THR A 20 6.65 -5.58 2.18
C THR A 20 6.01 -5.90 3.54
N THR A 21 5.90 -4.90 4.43
CA THR A 21 5.19 -5.06 5.71
C THR A 21 3.70 -5.33 5.50
N LEU A 22 3.07 -4.57 4.58
CA LEU A 22 1.67 -4.77 4.23
C LEU A 22 1.46 -6.15 3.60
N THR A 23 2.24 -6.50 2.58
CA THR A 23 2.23 -7.79 1.87
C THR A 23 2.40 -8.99 2.81
N GLN A 24 3.31 -8.90 3.77
CA GLN A 24 3.55 -9.97 4.74
C GLN A 24 2.31 -10.21 5.62
N GLY A 25 1.66 -9.16 6.10
CA GLY A 25 0.44 -9.30 6.90
C GLY A 25 -0.71 -9.90 6.11
N LEU A 26 -0.90 -9.49 4.85
CA LEU A 26 -1.90 -10.10 3.96
C LEU A 26 -1.61 -11.59 3.71
N THR A 27 -0.34 -11.95 3.53
CA THR A 27 0.09 -13.34 3.33
C THR A 27 -0.21 -14.19 4.56
N ASN A 28 -0.01 -13.63 5.76
CA ASN A 28 -0.35 -14.29 7.01
C ASN A 28 -1.87 -14.50 7.14
N LEU A 29 -2.67 -13.45 6.88
CA LEU A 29 -4.13 -13.48 6.96
C LEU A 29 -4.77 -14.45 5.97
N LEU A 30 -4.26 -14.52 4.75
CA LEU A 30 -4.80 -15.41 3.72
C LEU A 30 -4.29 -16.86 3.87
N GLY A 31 -3.18 -17.04 4.58
CA GLY A 31 -2.41 -18.28 4.65
C GLY A 31 -1.43 -18.39 3.49
N ALA A 32 -0.14 -18.54 3.79
CA ALA A 32 0.95 -18.56 2.80
C ALA A 32 0.79 -19.62 1.69
N HIS A 33 0.09 -20.72 1.96
CA HIS A 33 -0.17 -21.77 0.98
C HIS A 33 -1.20 -21.37 -0.12
N ARG A 34 -1.95 -20.27 0.08
CA ARG A 34 -2.92 -19.71 -0.87
C ARG A 34 -2.38 -18.51 -1.65
N VAL A 35 -1.20 -18.00 -1.29
CA VAL A 35 -0.65 -16.76 -1.82
C VAL A 35 0.61 -17.00 -2.65
N THR A 36 0.63 -16.50 -3.88
CA THR A 36 1.84 -16.34 -4.67
C THR A 36 2.28 -14.88 -4.59
N HIS A 37 3.51 -14.65 -4.15
CA HIS A 37 4.09 -13.31 -4.07
C HIS A 37 5.00 -13.04 -5.28
N MET A 38 4.96 -11.80 -5.79
CA MET A 38 5.81 -11.34 -6.89
C MET A 38 6.26 -9.90 -6.62
N CYS A 39 7.57 -9.64 -6.79
CA CYS A 39 8.12 -8.29 -6.71
C CYS A 39 8.37 -7.73 -8.11
N THR A 40 7.91 -6.53 -8.44
CA THR A 40 8.21 -5.92 -9.75
C THR A 40 9.66 -5.49 -9.87
N ASP A 41 10.36 -5.31 -8.75
CA ASP A 41 11.79 -4.97 -8.72
C ASP A 41 12.65 -6.14 -9.24
N ASP A 42 12.10 -7.36 -9.30
CA ASP A 42 12.76 -8.51 -9.94
C ASP A 42 13.02 -8.30 -11.44
N TYR A 43 12.32 -7.34 -12.07
CA TYR A 43 12.37 -7.08 -13.50
C TYR A 43 13.34 -5.96 -13.89
N HIS A 44 14.24 -5.56 -12.98
CA HIS A 44 15.34 -4.68 -13.32
C HIS A 44 16.21 -5.30 -14.43
N LYS A 45 16.52 -4.52 -15.48
CA LYS A 45 17.43 -4.92 -16.56
C LYS A 45 18.88 -5.01 -16.09
N TYR A 46 19.22 -4.17 -15.12
CA TYR A 46 20.58 -3.94 -14.67
C TYR A 46 20.69 -4.13 -13.16
N ASP A 47 21.77 -4.75 -12.71
CA ASP A 47 22.13 -4.83 -11.30
C ASP A 47 22.54 -3.45 -10.74
N ARG A 48 22.82 -3.37 -9.43
CA ARG A 48 23.17 -2.10 -8.76
C ARG A 48 24.43 -1.45 -9.33
N ALA A 49 25.45 -2.23 -9.67
CA ALA A 49 26.72 -1.72 -10.18
C ALA A 49 26.58 -1.23 -11.62
N GLN A 50 25.87 -1.99 -12.46
CA GLN A 50 25.55 -1.62 -13.83
C GLN A 50 24.73 -0.33 -13.90
N ARG A 51 23.70 -0.18 -13.06
CA ARG A 51 22.91 1.07 -12.97
C ARG A 51 23.77 2.27 -12.60
N ALA A 52 24.71 2.10 -11.66
CA ALA A 52 25.63 3.16 -11.27
C ALA A 52 26.52 3.60 -12.44
N ALA A 53 27.07 2.64 -13.20
CA ALA A 53 27.90 2.91 -14.38
C ALA A 53 27.13 3.60 -15.51
N LEU A 54 25.85 3.26 -15.71
CA LEU A 54 24.97 3.86 -16.71
C LEU A 54 24.34 5.18 -16.25
N ASN A 55 24.52 5.56 -14.98
CA ASN A 55 23.86 6.69 -14.34
C ASN A 55 22.31 6.69 -14.47
N ILE A 56 21.70 5.51 -14.51
CA ILE A 56 20.24 5.34 -14.56
C ILE A 56 19.71 4.89 -13.19
N THR A 57 18.52 5.33 -12.79
CA THR A 57 17.92 4.87 -11.53
C THR A 57 17.04 3.64 -11.74
N ALA A 58 16.76 2.91 -10.66
CA ALA A 58 15.83 1.78 -10.71
C ALA A 58 14.36 2.20 -10.95
N LEU A 59 14.06 3.49 -10.83
CA LEU A 59 12.71 4.06 -10.99
C LEU A 59 12.41 4.36 -12.48
N ASP A 60 13.45 4.50 -13.29
CA ASP A 60 13.35 4.76 -14.72
C ASP A 60 12.73 3.53 -15.44
N PRO A 61 11.65 3.69 -16.22
CA PRO A 61 11.08 2.64 -17.07
C PRO A 61 12.11 1.93 -17.95
N ASP A 62 13.10 2.65 -18.48
CA ASP A 62 14.15 2.08 -19.34
C ASP A 62 15.10 1.16 -18.58
N CYS A 63 15.15 1.25 -17.25
CA CYS A 63 15.86 0.34 -16.38
C CYS A 63 15.10 -0.98 -16.10
N ASN A 64 13.88 -1.15 -16.62
CA ASN A 64 12.98 -2.25 -16.26
C ASN A 64 12.41 -2.97 -17.49
N TYR A 65 12.34 -4.31 -17.46
CA TYR A 65 11.68 -5.12 -18.49
C TYR A 65 10.15 -5.07 -18.32
N LEU A 66 9.55 -3.90 -18.60
CA LEU A 66 8.11 -3.66 -18.40
C LEU A 66 7.23 -4.50 -19.32
N ASP A 67 7.69 -4.79 -20.54
CA ASP A 67 7.05 -5.69 -21.49
C ASP A 67 6.98 -7.14 -20.97
N ILE A 68 8.08 -7.63 -20.38
CA ILE A 68 8.12 -8.95 -19.74
C ILE A 68 7.22 -8.97 -18.50
N LEU A 69 7.26 -7.90 -17.69
CA LEU A 69 6.38 -7.75 -16.54
C LEU A 69 4.90 -7.80 -16.94
N GLU A 70 4.50 -7.08 -17.99
CA GLU A 70 3.14 -7.13 -18.56
C GLU A 70 2.72 -8.55 -18.95
N LEU A 71 3.55 -9.23 -19.74
CA LEU A 71 3.28 -10.59 -20.17
C LEU A 71 3.15 -11.56 -18.98
N GLN A 72 4.00 -11.41 -17.96
CA GLN A 72 3.95 -12.31 -16.80
C GLN A 72 2.75 -12.01 -15.89
N LEU A 73 2.33 -10.76 -15.77
CA LEU A 73 1.07 -10.40 -15.10
C LEU A 73 -0.15 -11.01 -15.81
N GLU A 74 -0.20 -10.92 -17.14
CA GLU A 74 -1.25 -11.55 -17.95
C GLU A 74 -1.32 -13.06 -17.69
N ARG A 75 -0.17 -13.74 -17.74
CA ARG A 75 -0.10 -15.18 -17.50
C ARG A 75 -0.61 -15.56 -16.12
N LEU A 76 -0.16 -14.86 -15.08
CA LEU A 76 -0.64 -15.11 -13.71
C LEU A 76 -2.15 -14.86 -13.58
N HIS A 77 -2.67 -13.81 -14.22
CA HIS A 77 -4.10 -13.51 -14.24
C HIS A 77 -4.92 -14.67 -14.83
N TYR A 78 -4.42 -15.32 -15.89
CA TYR A 78 -5.07 -16.48 -16.50
C TYR A 78 -4.69 -17.83 -15.85
N GLY A 79 -4.08 -17.82 -14.66
CA GLY A 79 -3.73 -19.05 -13.94
C GLY A 79 -2.54 -19.81 -14.53
N GLN A 80 -1.75 -19.18 -15.40
CA GLN A 80 -0.59 -19.79 -16.04
C GLN A 80 0.70 -19.53 -15.24
N PRO A 81 1.61 -20.52 -15.16
CA PRO A 81 2.88 -20.36 -14.49
C PRO A 81 3.86 -19.49 -15.29
N ILE A 82 4.84 -18.92 -14.59
CA ILE A 82 5.89 -18.07 -15.17
C ILE A 82 7.27 -18.47 -14.67
N LEU A 83 8.28 -18.15 -15.46
CA LEU A 83 9.67 -18.15 -15.03
C LEU A 83 10.03 -16.71 -14.65
N LYS A 84 9.94 -16.40 -13.36
CA LYS A 84 10.09 -15.04 -12.82
C LYS A 84 11.59 -14.74 -12.63
N PRO A 85 12.12 -13.59 -13.08
CA PRO A 85 13.46 -13.16 -12.69
C PRO A 85 13.53 -12.92 -11.17
N VAL A 86 14.75 -12.76 -10.63
CA VAL A 86 14.95 -12.50 -9.21
C VAL A 86 16.05 -11.46 -9.03
N TYR A 87 15.73 -10.40 -8.30
CA TYR A 87 16.68 -9.37 -7.90
C TYR A 87 16.94 -9.43 -6.39
N GLU A 88 18.17 -9.78 -6.02
CA GLU A 88 18.55 -9.90 -4.62
C GLU A 88 18.91 -8.53 -4.02
N HIS A 89 18.03 -7.99 -3.18
CA HIS A 89 18.23 -6.64 -2.61
C HIS A 89 19.44 -6.50 -1.67
N ALA A 90 19.88 -7.58 -1.03
CA ALA A 90 21.02 -7.55 -0.10
C ALA A 90 22.32 -7.24 -0.86
N THR A 91 22.63 -8.05 -1.87
CA THR A 91 23.81 -7.92 -2.73
C THR A 91 23.61 -6.89 -3.84
N GLY A 92 22.36 -6.64 -4.25
CA GLY A 92 22.03 -5.78 -5.37
C GLY A 92 22.25 -6.44 -6.74
N THR A 93 22.17 -7.76 -6.82
CA THR A 93 22.50 -8.56 -8.02
C THR A 93 21.28 -9.28 -8.59
N LEU A 94 21.31 -9.57 -9.89
CA LEU A 94 20.35 -10.47 -10.54
C LEU A 94 20.81 -11.91 -10.35
N ILE A 95 19.91 -12.79 -9.91
CA ILE A 95 20.22 -14.21 -9.67
C ILE A 95 19.35 -15.13 -10.53
N ARG A 96 19.48 -16.45 -10.36
CA ARG A 96 18.74 -17.44 -11.14
C ARG A 96 17.22 -17.22 -11.02
N PRO A 97 16.47 -17.28 -12.13
CA PRO A 97 15.03 -17.13 -12.09
C PRO A 97 14.34 -18.28 -11.38
N GLU A 98 13.14 -18.02 -10.88
CA GLU A 98 12.30 -18.95 -10.14
C GLU A 98 11.06 -19.32 -10.95
N TYR A 99 10.75 -20.60 -11.03
CA TYR A 99 9.50 -21.07 -11.60
C TYR A 99 8.38 -20.98 -10.57
N ILE A 100 7.40 -20.11 -10.81
CA ILE A 100 6.28 -19.92 -9.89
C ILE A 100 4.94 -20.25 -10.57
N LYS A 101 4.04 -20.83 -9.79
CA LYS A 101 2.65 -21.08 -10.18
C LYS A 101 1.74 -20.09 -9.46
N PRO A 102 0.73 -19.51 -10.11
CA PRO A 102 -0.26 -18.73 -9.39
C PRO A 102 -1.05 -19.64 -8.45
N ARG A 103 -1.32 -19.13 -7.25
CA ARG A 103 -2.25 -19.71 -6.27
C ARG A 103 -3.57 -18.94 -6.34
N GLU A 104 -4.43 -19.14 -5.36
CA GLU A 104 -5.73 -18.46 -5.26
C GLU A 104 -5.58 -16.92 -5.26
N PHE A 105 -4.57 -16.42 -4.54
CA PHE A 105 -4.22 -15.00 -4.52
C PHE A 105 -2.82 -14.79 -5.06
N VAL A 106 -2.66 -13.78 -5.90
CA VAL A 106 -1.37 -13.30 -6.39
C VAL A 106 -1.17 -11.88 -5.89
N ILE A 107 -0.20 -11.65 -5.01
CA ILE A 107 0.14 -10.32 -4.52
C ILE A 107 1.41 -9.85 -5.23
N VAL A 108 1.26 -8.78 -5.99
CA VAL A 108 2.34 -8.13 -6.73
C VAL A 108 2.68 -6.82 -6.02
N GLU A 109 3.92 -6.68 -5.55
CA GLU A 109 4.40 -5.42 -4.96
C GLU A 109 5.58 -4.84 -5.72
N GLY A 110 5.77 -3.52 -5.66
CA GLY A 110 7.01 -2.93 -6.14
C GLY A 110 6.86 -1.47 -6.58
N LEU A 111 7.72 -1.06 -7.52
CA LEU A 111 7.85 0.31 -7.97
C LEU A 111 6.95 0.67 -9.16
N LEU A 112 6.85 -0.20 -10.18
CA LEU A 112 6.33 0.16 -11.51
C LEU A 112 5.14 -0.69 -11.97
N GLY A 113 4.48 -1.40 -11.07
CA GLY A 113 3.40 -2.33 -11.43
C GLY A 113 2.12 -1.69 -11.96
N PHE A 114 1.94 -0.36 -11.86
CA PHE A 114 0.82 0.37 -12.48
C PHE A 114 1.26 1.29 -13.62
N HIS A 115 2.50 1.16 -14.12
CA HIS A 115 3.07 2.08 -15.10
C HIS A 115 2.22 2.14 -16.38
N SER A 116 1.94 0.99 -17.01
CA SER A 116 1.18 0.94 -18.27
C SER A 116 -0.31 0.66 -18.07
N GLY A 117 -1.11 1.02 -19.07
CA GLY A 117 -2.54 0.69 -19.11
C GLY A 117 -2.84 -0.81 -19.13
N VAL A 118 -1.97 -1.58 -19.80
CA VAL A 118 -2.12 -3.03 -19.95
C VAL A 118 -1.91 -3.72 -18.62
N MET A 119 -0.83 -3.41 -17.88
CA MET A 119 -0.57 -3.98 -16.54
C MET A 119 -1.78 -3.81 -15.62
N ARG A 120 -2.40 -2.62 -15.66
CA ARG A 120 -3.51 -2.26 -14.76
C ARG A 120 -4.78 -3.08 -14.98
N GLN A 121 -4.96 -3.67 -16.16
CA GLN A 121 -6.15 -4.48 -16.48
C GLN A 121 -6.13 -5.84 -15.79
N PHE A 122 -4.95 -6.32 -15.38
CA PHE A 122 -4.81 -7.65 -14.78
C PHE A 122 -5.00 -7.68 -13.27
N TYR A 123 -5.03 -6.53 -12.60
CA TYR A 123 -5.30 -6.44 -11.16
C TYR A 123 -6.79 -6.32 -10.88
N ASP A 124 -7.25 -7.12 -9.92
CA ASP A 124 -8.60 -7.01 -9.35
C ASP A 124 -8.68 -5.88 -8.31
N VAL A 125 -7.58 -5.65 -7.58
CA VAL A 125 -7.46 -4.60 -6.57
C VAL A 125 -6.12 -3.89 -6.72
N LYS A 126 -6.13 -2.56 -6.75
CA LYS A 126 -4.92 -1.72 -6.89
C LYS A 126 -4.75 -0.84 -5.66
N VAL A 127 -3.65 -1.02 -4.94
CA VAL A 127 -3.31 -0.29 -3.72
C VAL A 127 -2.05 0.53 -3.97
N TYR A 128 -2.04 1.78 -3.51
CA TYR A 128 -0.84 2.62 -3.53
C TYR A 128 -0.49 3.11 -2.13
N LEU A 129 0.75 2.91 -1.70
CA LEU A 129 1.28 3.41 -0.43
C LEU A 129 1.89 4.81 -0.62
N GLU A 130 1.37 5.77 0.14
CA GLU A 130 1.76 7.19 0.09
C GLU A 130 2.07 7.72 1.51
N PRO A 131 3.07 7.18 2.23
CA PRO A 131 3.51 7.82 3.46
C PRO A 131 4.13 9.20 3.16
N PRO A 132 4.05 10.17 4.09
CA PRO A 132 4.79 11.41 4.02
C PRO A 132 6.28 11.20 3.76
N GLU A 133 6.90 12.11 2.99
CA GLU A 133 8.29 11.98 2.54
C GLU A 133 9.29 11.94 3.72
N ASP A 134 9.06 12.74 4.76
CA ASP A 134 9.84 12.74 5.99
C ASP A 134 9.80 11.37 6.70
N LEU A 135 8.61 10.78 6.83
CA LEU A 135 8.45 9.43 7.38
C LEU A 135 9.15 8.38 6.53
N ARG A 136 8.99 8.45 5.21
CA ARG A 136 9.63 7.53 4.26
C ARG A 136 11.16 7.62 4.34
N ARG A 137 11.73 8.82 4.47
CA ARG A 137 13.16 9.04 4.65
C ARG A 137 13.68 8.40 5.93
N VAL A 138 12.98 8.59 7.05
CA VAL A 138 13.32 7.96 8.34
C VAL A 138 13.32 6.43 8.20
N TRP A 139 12.29 5.86 7.57
CA TRP A 139 12.23 4.42 7.32
C TRP A 139 13.34 3.91 6.42
N LYS A 140 13.65 4.63 5.33
CA LYS A 140 14.72 4.25 4.40
C LYS A 140 16.09 4.27 5.07
N ILE A 141 16.40 5.34 5.82
CA ILE A 141 17.65 5.44 6.58
C ILE A 141 17.76 4.28 7.56
N ARG A 142 16.75 4.08 8.43
CA ARG A 142 16.78 2.99 9.42
C ARG A 142 16.95 1.62 8.77
N ARG A 143 16.27 1.35 7.66
CA ARG A 143 16.35 0.06 6.95
C ARG A 143 17.70 -0.14 6.28
N ASP A 144 18.17 0.84 5.51
CA ASP A 144 19.34 0.69 4.64
C ASP A 144 20.65 0.74 5.44
N THR A 145 20.71 1.50 6.55
CA THR A 145 21.87 1.45 7.46
C THR A 145 21.93 0.15 8.26
N ALA A 146 20.78 -0.35 8.75
CA ALA A 146 20.75 -1.55 9.58
C ALA A 146 20.86 -2.87 8.78
N LYS A 147 20.21 -2.96 7.61
CA LYS A 147 20.11 -4.23 6.85
C LYS A 147 21.05 -4.32 5.65
N ARG A 148 21.55 -3.19 5.15
CA ARG A 148 22.33 -3.14 3.90
C ARG A 148 23.71 -2.49 4.05
N GLY A 149 24.08 -2.03 5.25
CA GLY A 149 25.40 -1.49 5.57
C GLY A 149 25.71 -0.12 4.95
N TYR A 150 24.70 0.62 4.50
CA TYR A 150 24.90 1.98 3.97
C TYR A 150 25.16 2.99 5.09
N THR A 151 25.88 4.07 4.76
CA THR A 151 25.93 5.26 5.62
C THR A 151 24.68 6.14 5.40
N VAL A 152 24.37 7.02 6.36
CA VAL A 152 23.26 7.97 6.22
C VAL A 152 23.43 8.85 4.98
N ASP A 153 24.64 9.37 4.76
CA ASP A 153 24.94 10.24 3.61
C ASP A 153 24.72 9.54 2.26
N GLN A 154 25.09 8.25 2.16
CA GLN A 154 24.83 7.46 0.96
C GLN A 154 23.33 7.31 0.69
N VAL A 155 22.53 7.10 1.75
CA VAL A 155 21.07 6.98 1.62
C VAL A 155 20.45 8.31 1.20
N LEU A 156 20.90 9.43 1.75
CA LEU A 156 20.42 10.77 1.40
C LEU A 156 20.77 11.14 -0.04
N ALA A 157 22.02 10.90 -0.47
CA ALA A 157 22.43 11.12 -1.85
C ALA A 157 21.63 10.26 -2.84
N GLU A 158 21.32 9.00 -2.49
CA GLU A 158 20.47 8.13 -3.31
C GLU A 158 19.03 8.65 -3.42
N LEU A 159 18.48 9.18 -2.32
CA LEU A 159 17.15 9.78 -2.30
C LEU A 159 17.07 11.01 -3.20
N GLU A 160 18.04 11.91 -3.08
CA GLU A 160 18.12 13.13 -3.90
C GLU A 160 18.24 12.78 -5.39
N LYS A 161 19.14 11.85 -5.74
CA LYS A 161 19.32 11.38 -7.12
C LYS A 161 18.02 10.84 -7.74
N ARG A 162 17.14 10.25 -6.93
CA ARG A 162 15.92 9.57 -7.40
C ARG A 162 14.68 10.46 -7.38
N GLU A 163 14.73 11.67 -6.85
CA GLU A 163 13.54 12.49 -6.62
C GLU A 163 12.82 12.85 -7.92
N ALA A 164 13.57 13.20 -8.97
CA ALA A 164 13.01 13.52 -10.28
C ALA A 164 12.23 12.31 -10.86
N ASP A 165 12.88 11.15 -10.93
CA ASP A 165 12.28 9.91 -11.43
C ASP A 165 11.12 9.42 -10.54
N SER A 166 11.21 9.60 -9.22
CA SER A 166 10.11 9.26 -8.29
C SER A 166 8.88 10.10 -8.62
N ARG A 167 9.05 11.41 -8.79
CA ARG A 167 7.96 12.32 -9.15
C ARG A 167 7.35 11.96 -10.50
N GLU A 168 8.17 11.61 -11.49
CA GLU A 168 7.72 11.33 -12.85
C GLU A 168 7.09 9.94 -13.01
N PHE A 169 7.73 8.90 -12.50
CA PHE A 169 7.38 7.51 -12.81
C PHE A 169 6.68 6.77 -11.66
N ILE A 170 6.94 7.17 -10.41
CA ILE A 170 6.39 6.46 -9.23
C ILE A 170 5.13 7.15 -8.71
N ARG A 171 5.21 8.44 -8.36
CA ARG A 171 4.10 9.18 -7.73
C ARG A 171 2.90 9.36 -8.67
N THR A 172 3.12 9.39 -9.97
CA THR A 172 2.05 9.44 -10.99
C THR A 172 1.15 8.19 -10.98
N GLN A 173 1.65 7.05 -10.49
CA GLN A 173 0.86 5.81 -10.38
C GLN A 173 -0.23 5.89 -9.29
N ARG A 174 -0.14 6.82 -8.34
CA ARG A 174 -1.12 7.05 -7.27
C ARG A 174 -2.54 7.24 -7.81
N GLU A 175 -2.70 7.96 -8.92
CA GLU A 175 -4.01 8.23 -9.53
C GLU A 175 -4.66 6.99 -10.14
N ARG A 176 -3.91 5.89 -10.27
CA ARG A 176 -4.37 4.63 -10.87
C ARG A 176 -4.84 3.60 -9.84
N ALA A 177 -4.62 3.85 -8.56
CA ALA A 177 -5.04 2.97 -7.48
C ALA A 177 -6.56 3.02 -7.23
N ASP A 178 -7.10 1.94 -6.67
CA ASP A 178 -8.45 1.91 -6.10
C ASP A 178 -8.43 2.37 -4.63
N ILE A 179 -7.34 2.06 -3.92
CA ILE A 179 -7.14 2.43 -2.52
C ILE A 179 -5.77 3.11 -2.38
N VAL A 180 -5.74 4.29 -1.76
CA VAL A 180 -4.48 4.93 -1.33
C VAL A 180 -4.36 4.80 0.18
N VAL A 181 -3.23 4.27 0.64
CA VAL A 181 -2.93 4.06 2.06
C VAL A 181 -1.81 5.01 2.45
N GLN A 182 -2.09 5.88 3.41
CA GLN A 182 -1.14 6.85 3.93
C GLN A 182 -1.00 6.67 5.43
N PHE A 183 0.11 6.06 5.86
CA PHE A 183 0.50 6.08 7.27
C PHE A 183 1.20 7.40 7.58
N TYR A 184 0.84 8.04 8.70
CA TYR A 184 1.40 9.34 9.08
C TYR A 184 1.55 9.47 10.60
N PRO A 185 2.53 10.25 11.09
CA PRO A 185 2.66 10.55 12.51
C PRO A 185 1.41 11.27 13.06
N PRO A 186 1.05 11.07 14.34
CA PRO A 186 0.09 11.93 15.02
C PRO A 186 0.46 13.41 14.92
N TYR A 187 -0.53 14.28 14.92
CA TYR A 187 -0.30 15.72 14.83
C TYR A 187 0.62 16.21 15.96
N GLY A 188 1.62 17.02 15.60
CA GLY A 188 2.61 17.54 16.54
C GLY A 188 3.75 16.57 16.87
N VAL A 189 3.73 15.35 16.33
CA VAL A 189 4.80 14.36 16.51
C VAL A 189 5.65 14.28 15.25
N SER A 190 6.98 14.32 15.39
CA SER A 190 7.89 14.15 14.25
C SER A 190 7.89 12.71 13.74
N ALA A 191 8.23 12.51 12.45
CA ALA A 191 8.39 11.18 11.87
C ALA A 191 9.34 10.27 12.67
N GLU A 192 10.41 10.83 13.25
CA GLU A 192 11.34 10.07 14.09
C GLU A 192 10.77 9.74 15.46
N GLY A 193 10.06 10.71 16.07
CA GLY A 193 9.48 10.61 17.41
C GLY A 193 8.22 9.74 17.48
N ALA A 194 7.56 9.49 16.34
CA ALA A 194 6.37 8.64 16.27
C ALA A 194 6.63 7.22 16.77
N ASN A 195 7.86 6.71 16.70
CA ASN A 195 8.25 5.37 17.20
C ASN A 195 7.34 4.22 16.73
N GLY A 196 6.72 4.38 15.56
CA GLY A 196 5.79 3.42 14.96
C GLY A 196 4.34 3.54 15.44
N HIS A 197 4.03 4.47 16.36
CA HIS A 197 2.67 4.93 16.60
C HIS A 197 2.27 5.87 15.47
N LEU A 198 1.59 5.32 14.47
CA LEU A 198 1.18 6.05 13.27
C LEU A 198 -0.32 5.96 13.10
N ASN A 199 -0.92 7.07 12.68
CA ASN A 199 -2.26 7.08 12.14
C ASN A 199 -2.22 6.48 10.72
N VAL A 200 -3.36 6.05 10.21
CA VAL A 200 -3.54 5.72 8.80
C VAL A 200 -4.75 6.44 8.22
N ARG A 201 -4.59 6.96 7.02
CA ARG A 201 -5.66 7.45 6.16
C ARG A 201 -5.78 6.54 4.96
N LEU A 202 -6.98 6.02 4.73
CA LEU A 202 -7.33 5.18 3.61
C LEU A 202 -8.29 5.95 2.71
N ILE A 203 -7.82 6.31 1.51
CA ILE A 203 -8.67 6.92 0.48
C ILE A 203 -9.29 5.79 -0.32
N LEU A 204 -10.60 5.64 -0.22
CA LEU A 204 -11.40 4.58 -0.80
C LEU A 204 -12.14 5.13 -2.03
N ARG A 205 -11.61 4.84 -3.23
CA ARG A 205 -12.20 5.35 -4.48
C ARG A 205 -13.35 4.44 -4.93
N PRO A 206 -14.44 5.00 -5.48
CA PRO A 206 -15.59 4.22 -5.95
C PRO A 206 -15.30 3.44 -7.26
N THR A 207 -14.05 3.12 -7.56
CA THR A 207 -13.63 2.26 -8.67
C THR A 207 -13.83 0.78 -8.36
N ILE A 208 -13.90 0.43 -7.07
CA ILE A 208 -14.31 -0.89 -6.58
C ILE A 208 -15.35 -0.72 -5.45
N PRO A 209 -16.20 -1.73 -5.19
CA PRO A 209 -17.06 -1.68 -4.02
C PRO A 209 -16.22 -1.69 -2.72
N HIS A 210 -16.71 -1.08 -1.66
CA HIS A 210 -16.11 -1.10 -0.31
C HIS A 210 -17.12 -1.67 0.70
N PRO A 211 -16.68 -2.19 1.86
CA PRO A 211 -17.62 -2.62 2.90
C PRO A 211 -18.46 -1.41 3.36
N ASP A 212 -19.71 -1.65 3.74
CA ASP A 212 -20.56 -0.57 4.25
C ASP A 212 -20.10 -0.15 5.65
N MET A 213 -19.50 1.03 5.73
CA MET A 213 -19.00 1.62 6.97
C MET A 213 -19.78 2.88 7.37
N SER A 214 -20.99 3.07 6.82
CA SER A 214 -21.81 4.27 7.07
C SER A 214 -22.12 4.51 8.55
N TYR A 215 -22.18 3.45 9.37
CA TYR A 215 -22.34 3.53 10.82
C TYR A 215 -21.20 4.30 11.52
N LEU A 216 -20.00 4.39 10.92
CA LEU A 216 -18.88 5.21 11.42
C LEU A 216 -19.09 6.71 11.16
N SER A 217 -19.94 7.07 10.20
CA SER A 217 -20.28 8.46 9.89
C SER A 217 -21.42 8.98 10.77
N GLU A 218 -22.36 8.11 11.16
CA GLU A 218 -23.54 8.48 11.96
C GLU A 218 -23.20 8.70 13.43
N LYS A 219 -22.17 7.99 13.93
CA LYS A 219 -21.56 8.28 15.21
C LYS A 219 -20.51 9.39 15.05
N GLN A 220 -20.94 10.65 15.09
CA GLN A 220 -20.06 11.79 15.45
C GLN A 220 -19.58 11.67 16.92
N SER A 221 -19.07 10.50 17.31
CA SER A 221 -18.50 10.27 18.62
C SER A 221 -17.06 10.74 18.56
N GLN A 222 -16.82 11.91 19.15
CA GLN A 222 -15.52 12.58 19.29
C GLN A 222 -14.40 11.74 19.95
N ASP A 223 -14.51 10.42 20.07
CA ASP A 223 -13.70 9.62 20.99
C ASP A 223 -13.34 8.21 20.49
N THR A 224 -13.66 7.84 19.23
CA THR A 224 -13.47 6.45 18.75
C THR A 224 -12.15 6.18 18.05
N GLY A 225 -11.32 7.21 17.80
CA GLY A 225 -10.08 7.09 17.02
C GLY A 225 -10.27 6.65 15.55
N ILE A 226 -11.47 6.24 15.14
CA ILE A 226 -11.80 5.74 13.80
C ILE A 226 -12.90 6.64 13.20
N ARG A 227 -12.68 7.17 12.00
CA ARG A 227 -13.60 8.13 11.36
C ARG A 227 -13.79 7.78 9.90
N LEU A 228 -15.04 7.80 9.44
CA LEU A 228 -15.36 7.78 8.01
C LEU A 228 -15.81 9.16 7.57
N LEU A 229 -15.05 9.77 6.67
CA LEU A 229 -15.27 11.11 6.14
C LEU A 229 -15.59 11.04 4.65
N LEU A 230 -16.43 11.95 4.19
CA LEU A 230 -16.63 12.18 2.76
C LEU A 230 -15.65 13.26 2.30
N GLY A 231 -14.82 12.95 1.31
CA GLY A 231 -13.78 13.85 0.83
C GLY A 231 -13.72 13.94 -0.69
N ARG A 232 -12.68 14.63 -1.17
CA ARG A 232 -12.32 14.67 -2.58
C ARG A 232 -10.86 14.27 -2.75
N ASP A 233 -10.61 13.42 -3.74
CA ASP A 233 -9.28 13.03 -4.17
C ASP A 233 -9.15 13.29 -5.67
N THR A 234 -8.17 14.10 -6.09
CA THR A 234 -8.03 14.56 -7.48
C THR A 234 -9.32 15.17 -8.07
N GLY A 235 -10.09 15.87 -7.21
CA GLY A 235 -11.37 16.48 -7.57
C GLY A 235 -12.58 15.53 -7.57
N ARG A 236 -12.38 14.21 -7.43
CA ARG A 236 -13.45 13.19 -7.43
C ARG A 236 -13.89 12.86 -6.01
N PRO A 237 -15.20 12.63 -5.76
CA PRO A 237 -15.69 12.25 -4.44
C PRO A 237 -15.16 10.87 -4.04
N VAL A 238 -14.72 10.75 -2.79
CA VAL A 238 -14.16 9.52 -2.21
C VAL A 238 -14.60 9.40 -0.75
N ASP A 239 -14.64 8.16 -0.26
CA ASP A 239 -14.70 7.92 1.17
C ASP A 239 -13.27 7.92 1.73
N ILE A 240 -13.07 8.55 2.89
CA ILE A 240 -11.79 8.63 3.60
C ILE A 240 -11.99 7.97 4.96
N LEU A 241 -11.35 6.83 5.18
CA LEU A 241 -11.30 6.16 6.47
C LEU A 241 -10.01 6.57 7.19
N GLU A 242 -10.13 7.26 8.32
CA GLU A 242 -9.01 7.59 9.21
C GLU A 242 -9.04 6.71 10.44
N ILE A 243 -7.88 6.19 10.83
CA ILE A 243 -7.70 5.40 12.05
C ILE A 243 -6.47 5.97 12.77
N ASP A 244 -6.68 6.49 13.97
CA ASP A 244 -5.64 7.07 14.81
C ASP A 244 -4.76 5.95 15.40
N GLY A 245 -3.46 6.22 15.55
CA GLY A 245 -2.50 5.32 16.17
C GLY A 245 -2.70 5.12 17.67
N SER A 246 -3.61 5.87 18.29
CA SER A 246 -4.02 5.75 19.68
C SER A 246 -5.41 5.11 19.84
N VAL A 247 -5.96 4.50 18.78
CA VAL A 247 -7.21 3.74 18.86
C VAL A 247 -7.11 2.68 19.96
N THR A 248 -8.16 2.51 20.77
CA THR A 248 -8.14 1.49 21.83
C THR A 248 -8.36 0.09 21.25
N PRO A 249 -7.88 -0.97 21.90
CA PRO A 249 -8.10 -2.35 21.45
C PRO A 249 -9.59 -2.68 21.25
N GLU A 250 -10.48 -2.15 22.10
CA GLU A 250 -11.93 -2.37 22.00
C GLU A 250 -12.51 -1.71 20.74
N GLN A 251 -12.02 -0.52 20.38
CA GLN A 251 -12.44 0.21 19.19
C GLN A 251 -11.94 -0.48 17.92
N ALA A 252 -10.68 -0.95 17.94
CA ALA A 252 -10.12 -1.74 16.85
C ALA A 252 -10.91 -3.05 16.65
N ALA A 253 -11.14 -3.80 17.73
CA ALA A 253 -11.89 -5.06 17.69
C ALA A 253 -13.30 -4.89 17.13
N TYR A 254 -14.00 -3.79 17.44
CA TYR A 254 -15.32 -3.52 16.89
C TYR A 254 -15.32 -3.37 15.35
N LEU A 255 -14.32 -2.66 14.80
CA LEU A 255 -14.18 -2.55 13.35
C LEU A 255 -13.74 -3.88 12.74
N GLU A 256 -12.83 -4.60 13.39
CA GLU A 256 -12.42 -5.94 12.96
C GLU A 256 -13.62 -6.89 12.86
N GLU A 257 -14.40 -7.03 13.93
CA GLU A 257 -15.62 -7.85 13.95
C GLU A 257 -16.61 -7.45 12.86
N THR A 258 -16.71 -6.15 12.57
CA THR A 258 -17.59 -5.68 11.51
C THR A 258 -17.09 -6.10 10.14
N ILE A 259 -15.79 -5.95 9.86
CA ILE A 259 -15.19 -6.43 8.60
C ILE A 259 -15.34 -7.96 8.50
N TRP A 260 -15.11 -8.69 9.59
CA TRP A 260 -15.28 -10.16 9.66
C TRP A 260 -16.72 -10.61 9.42
N ARG A 261 -17.72 -9.90 9.96
CA ARG A 261 -19.14 -10.20 9.69
C ARG A 261 -19.50 -10.13 8.19
N HIS A 262 -18.73 -9.37 7.41
CA HIS A 262 -18.90 -9.28 5.96
C HIS A 262 -18.02 -10.26 5.17
N LEU A 263 -17.22 -11.11 5.83
CA LEU A 263 -16.31 -12.09 5.24
C LEU A 263 -16.81 -13.53 5.46
N PRO A 264 -17.60 -14.11 4.54
CA PRO A 264 -17.93 -15.53 4.64
C PRO A 264 -16.68 -16.39 4.34
N GLY A 265 -16.46 -17.43 5.16
CA GLY A 265 -15.54 -18.53 4.81
C GLY A 265 -14.07 -18.34 5.16
N VAL A 266 -13.73 -17.42 6.08
CA VAL A 266 -12.40 -17.36 6.70
C VAL A 266 -12.54 -17.62 8.18
N ASP A 267 -11.80 -18.61 8.68
CA ASP A 267 -11.73 -18.87 10.12
C ASP A 267 -11.12 -17.64 10.81
N PRO A 268 -11.71 -17.14 11.91
CA PRO A 268 -11.14 -16.02 12.66
C PRO A 268 -9.70 -16.34 13.04
N ILE A 269 -8.77 -15.59 12.45
CA ILE A 269 -7.35 -15.65 12.84
C ILE A 269 -7.18 -14.77 14.07
N GLY A 270 -6.33 -15.19 15.01
CA GLY A 270 -6.00 -14.37 16.18
C GLY A 270 -5.46 -12.99 15.80
N ALA A 271 -5.87 -11.96 16.56
CA ALA A 271 -5.43 -10.57 16.40
C ALA A 271 -3.90 -10.39 16.47
N ASP A 272 -3.18 -11.38 17.01
CA ASP A 272 -1.72 -11.41 17.14
C ASP A 272 -0.97 -11.82 15.86
N GLN A 273 -1.68 -12.22 14.80
CA GLN A 273 -1.04 -12.74 13.57
C GLN A 273 -0.94 -11.73 12.42
N PHE A 274 -1.57 -10.56 12.58
CA PHE A 274 -1.55 -9.44 11.63
C PHE A 274 -1.38 -8.12 12.39
N GLY A 275 -1.11 -7.01 11.70
CA GLY A 275 -0.72 -5.74 12.34
C GLY A 275 0.73 -5.69 12.82
N VAL A 276 1.52 -6.73 12.55
CA VAL A 276 2.91 -6.84 13.00
C VAL A 276 3.85 -6.11 12.05
N TYR A 277 4.79 -5.33 12.60
CA TYR A 277 5.89 -4.71 11.88
C TYR A 277 7.22 -4.90 12.61
N GLN A 278 8.34 -4.72 11.89
CA GLN A 278 9.68 -4.73 12.48
C GLN A 278 10.20 -3.31 12.65
N ASP A 279 10.61 -2.96 13.86
CA ASP A 279 11.34 -1.73 14.17
C ASP A 279 12.62 -2.09 14.93
N ARG A 280 13.78 -1.74 14.35
CA ARG A 280 15.11 -2.05 14.91
C ARG A 280 15.29 -3.54 15.29
N GLY A 281 14.71 -4.45 14.49
CA GLY A 281 14.77 -5.89 14.72
C GLY A 281 13.77 -6.43 15.76
N VAL A 282 13.01 -5.55 16.41
CA VAL A 282 11.96 -5.93 17.38
C VAL A 282 10.62 -5.98 16.66
N LYS A 283 9.85 -7.05 16.89
CA LYS A 283 8.46 -7.16 16.42
C LYS A 283 7.57 -6.25 17.28
N ARG A 284 6.74 -5.46 16.63
CA ARG A 284 5.77 -4.56 17.25
C ARG A 284 4.40 -4.74 16.58
N GLN A 285 3.35 -4.34 17.30
CA GLN A 285 1.96 -4.40 16.85
C GLN A 285 1.43 -3.00 16.55
N SER A 286 0.59 -2.86 15.54
CA SER A 286 -0.09 -1.61 15.18
C SER A 286 -1.51 -1.89 14.73
N ASP A 287 -2.49 -1.39 15.47
CA ASP A 287 -3.92 -1.56 15.15
C ASP A 287 -4.32 -0.87 13.83
N PRO A 288 -3.85 0.36 13.51
CA PRO A 288 -4.05 0.96 12.19
C PRO A 288 -3.55 0.08 11.03
N LEU A 289 -2.37 -0.55 11.21
CA LEU A 289 -1.83 -1.49 10.23
C LEU A 289 -2.67 -2.76 10.15
N ALA A 290 -3.10 -3.30 11.29
CA ALA A 290 -3.93 -4.49 11.40
C ALA A 290 -5.25 -4.31 10.63
N LEU A 291 -5.96 -3.22 10.92
CA LEU A 291 -7.22 -2.84 10.27
C LEU A 291 -7.04 -2.58 8.77
N THR A 292 -5.93 -1.98 8.37
CA THR A 292 -5.60 -1.81 6.94
C THR A 292 -5.42 -3.15 6.25
N GLN A 293 -4.66 -4.08 6.85
CA GLN A 293 -4.45 -5.42 6.31
C GLN A 293 -5.76 -6.22 6.23
N LEU A 294 -6.62 -6.09 7.24
CA LEU A 294 -7.93 -6.75 7.26
C LEU A 294 -8.86 -6.21 6.17
N LEU A 295 -8.92 -4.88 5.99
CA LEU A 295 -9.73 -4.27 4.93
C LEU A 295 -9.28 -4.71 3.53
N LEU A 296 -7.97 -4.76 3.29
CA LEU A 296 -7.45 -5.24 2.00
C LEU A 296 -7.71 -6.73 1.80
N THR A 297 -7.60 -7.53 2.85
CA THR A 297 -7.98 -8.97 2.83
C THR A 297 -9.45 -9.14 2.49
N TYR A 298 -10.33 -8.28 3.02
CA TYR A 298 -11.74 -8.25 2.65
C TYR A 298 -11.95 -8.07 1.14
N HIS A 299 -11.22 -7.15 0.51
CA HIS A 299 -11.32 -6.93 -0.93
C HIS A 299 -10.91 -8.17 -1.73
N LEU A 300 -9.87 -8.89 -1.32
CA LEU A 300 -9.41 -10.10 -2.00
C LEU A 300 -10.39 -11.26 -1.88
N LEU A 301 -10.92 -11.48 -0.68
CA LEU A 301 -11.87 -12.56 -0.43
C LEU A 301 -13.19 -12.33 -1.15
N ARG A 302 -13.64 -11.07 -1.27
CA ARG A 302 -14.82 -10.73 -2.05
C ARG A 302 -14.65 -11.11 -3.53
N GLU A 303 -13.52 -10.78 -4.13
CA GLU A 303 -13.23 -11.15 -5.53
C GLU A 303 -13.11 -12.68 -5.70
N CYS A 304 -12.84 -13.41 -4.61
CA CYS A 304 -12.77 -14.87 -4.58
C CYS A 304 -14.11 -15.58 -4.28
N GLY A 305 -15.13 -14.90 -3.75
CA GLY A 305 -16.43 -15.50 -3.42
C GLY A 305 -17.32 -15.76 -4.63
N GLU A 306 -17.92 -16.96 -4.73
CA GLU A 306 -19.14 -17.20 -5.50
C GLU A 306 -20.33 -16.96 -4.56
N ASN A 307 -21.31 -16.15 -4.96
CA ASN A 307 -22.62 -16.09 -4.31
C ASN A 307 -22.77 -15.31 -2.99
N THR A 308 -22.04 -14.21 -2.76
CA THR A 308 -22.53 -13.20 -1.81
C THR A 308 -23.69 -12.47 -2.47
N GLN A 309 -24.93 -12.72 -2.03
CA GLN A 309 -26.05 -11.81 -2.30
C GLN A 309 -25.54 -10.38 -2.14
N ARG A 310 -25.74 -9.55 -3.16
CA ARG A 310 -25.25 -8.16 -3.22
C ARG A 310 -25.85 -7.35 -2.06
N LEU A 311 -25.23 -7.42 -0.89
CA LEU A 311 -25.60 -6.72 0.34
C LEU A 311 -24.69 -5.51 0.60
N PHE A 312 -24.08 -4.98 -0.46
CA PHE A 312 -23.27 -3.77 -0.39
C PHE A 312 -24.01 -2.60 -1.03
N ALA A 313 -23.81 -1.42 -0.44
CA ALA A 313 -24.28 -0.19 -1.02
C ALA A 313 -23.73 -0.06 -2.46
N PRO A 314 -24.55 0.33 -3.44
CA PRO A 314 -24.10 0.50 -4.81
C PRO A 314 -22.88 1.45 -4.86
N PRO A 315 -22.01 1.39 -5.88
CA PRO A 315 -20.84 2.28 -6.05
C PRO A 315 -21.17 3.78 -5.92
N VAL A 316 -22.47 4.11 -5.99
CA VAL A 316 -23.12 5.38 -5.75
C VAL A 316 -23.21 5.77 -4.25
N ALA A 317 -22.75 4.99 -3.27
CA ALA A 317 -22.94 5.32 -1.84
C ALA A 317 -22.31 6.67 -1.43
N ALA A 318 -21.10 6.96 -1.90
CA ALA A 318 -20.50 8.29 -1.71
C ALA A 318 -21.34 9.38 -2.40
N LEU A 319 -21.81 9.13 -3.62
CA LEU A 319 -22.66 10.06 -4.39
C LEU A 319 -24.06 10.25 -3.77
N SER A 320 -24.63 9.21 -3.16
CA SER A 320 -25.93 9.24 -2.49
C SER A 320 -25.82 9.93 -1.14
N ARG A 321 -24.68 9.82 -0.44
CA ARG A 321 -24.35 10.64 0.72
C ARG A 321 -24.11 12.11 0.35
N VAL A 322 -23.48 12.42 -0.79
CA VAL A 322 -23.42 13.80 -1.35
C VAL A 322 -24.82 14.38 -1.53
N SER A 323 -25.77 13.59 -2.04
CA SER A 323 -27.16 14.05 -2.25
C SER A 323 -27.94 14.30 -0.95
N LYS A 324 -27.57 13.61 0.15
CA LYS A 324 -28.19 13.78 1.47
C LYS A 324 -27.53 14.86 2.34
N ALA A 325 -26.24 15.14 2.12
CA ALA A 325 -25.44 15.98 3.02
C ALA A 325 -25.62 17.49 2.82
N GLY A 326 -26.32 17.97 1.79
CA GLY A 326 -26.54 19.41 1.56
C GLY A 326 -25.21 20.19 1.46
N VAL A 327 -24.70 20.36 0.25
CA VAL A 327 -23.39 20.97 -0.07
C VAL A 327 -22.98 22.10 0.89
N PRO A 328 -21.94 21.92 1.74
CA PRO A 328 -21.15 23.04 2.24
C PRO A 328 -20.14 23.42 1.15
N SER A 329 -19.98 24.72 0.94
CA SER A 329 -19.03 25.31 -0.01
C SER A 329 -17.59 24.83 0.20
N ALA A 330 -16.89 24.63 -0.92
CA ALA A 330 -15.57 24.04 -1.05
C ALA A 330 -14.50 24.56 -0.07
N SER A 331 -13.84 23.62 0.64
CA SER A 331 -12.44 23.75 1.00
C SER A 331 -11.63 22.80 0.11
N THR A 332 -10.84 23.38 -0.79
CA THR A 332 -9.84 22.64 -1.56
C THR A 332 -8.73 22.26 -0.59
N VAL A 333 -8.55 20.97 -0.29
CA VAL A 333 -7.35 20.52 0.42
C VAL A 333 -6.21 20.42 -0.60
N THR A 334 -5.60 21.55 -0.91
CA THR A 334 -4.26 21.60 -1.51
C THR A 334 -3.25 21.56 -0.37
N GLY A 335 -2.74 20.37 -0.06
CA GLY A 335 -1.55 20.22 0.78
C GLY A 335 -0.30 20.57 -0.02
N ALA A 336 -0.08 21.86 -0.28
CA ALA A 336 1.24 22.36 -0.61
C ALA A 336 1.98 22.59 0.72
N LEU A 337 3.05 21.83 0.97
CA LEU A 337 4.01 22.19 2.01
C LEU A 337 4.54 23.60 1.71
N ALA A 338 4.30 24.55 2.62
CA ALA A 338 5.02 25.81 2.60
C ALA A 338 6.51 25.56 2.90
N PRO A 339 7.45 26.22 2.21
CA PRO A 339 8.86 26.10 2.53
C PRO A 339 9.13 26.71 3.91
N ALA A 340 9.90 26.01 4.74
CA ALA A 340 10.38 26.51 6.03
C ALA A 340 11.37 27.68 5.82
N PRO A 341 11.42 28.68 6.73
CA PRO A 341 12.37 29.78 6.62
C PRO A 341 13.80 29.29 6.83
N GLU A 342 14.71 29.77 5.97
CA GLU A 342 16.15 29.61 6.13
C GLU A 342 16.61 30.24 7.45
N THR A 343 17.07 29.42 8.38
CA THR A 343 17.92 29.89 9.48
C THR A 343 19.32 29.35 9.25
N ILE A 344 20.15 30.18 8.60
CA ILE A 344 21.60 30.02 8.59
C ILE A 344 22.08 30.19 10.03
N GLY A 345 22.39 29.07 10.69
CA GLY A 345 23.02 29.03 12.01
C GLY A 345 24.32 28.25 11.92
N GLN A 346 25.43 28.98 11.79
CA GLN A 346 26.80 28.47 11.89
C GLN A 346 26.99 27.70 13.20
N LEU A 347 27.48 26.47 13.14
CA LEU A 347 28.24 25.87 14.23
C LEU A 347 29.46 25.13 13.65
N ARG A 348 30.60 25.50 14.23
CA ARG A 348 31.93 24.91 14.03
C ARG A 348 32.02 23.48 14.53
#